data_AF-A0A357YN73-F1
#
_entry.id   AF-A0A357YN73-F1
#
_cell.length_a   1.000
_cell.length_b   1.000
_cell.length_c   1.000
_cell.angle_alpha   90.00
_cell.angle_beta   90.00
_cell.angle_gamma   90.00
#
_symmetry.space_group_name_H-M   'P 1'
#
loop_
_entity.id
_entity.type
_entity.pdbx_description
1 polymer ?
#
loop_
_entity_poly.entity_id
_entity_poly.type
_entity_poly.pdbx_seq_one_letter_code
_entity_poly.pdbx_strand_id
1 'polypeptide(L)'
;FVNSACEVLSEMSIYKLFAITQGIEKEIGRVEKSLRNEYSDRIIDIDIIMAGNMIIDTPELTIPHPRFHEREFVLNPLSEIAPNVVHPILKMSIRELKEEFYRKFY
;
A
#
# COMPACT_ATOMS: atom_id res chain seq x y z
N PHE A 1 -14.68 4.33 2.48
CA PHE A 1 -13.35 4.47 1.86
C PHE A 1 -13.41 3.99 0.42
N VAL A 2 -12.69 4.67 -0.47
CA VAL A 2 -12.42 4.18 -1.83
C VAL A 2 -10.97 3.74 -1.82
N ASN A 3 -10.69 2.51 -2.27
CA ASN A 3 -9.34 1.94 -2.28
C ASN A 3 -8.91 1.70 -3.71
N SER A 4 -7.66 2.05 -4.02
CA SER A 4 -7.05 1.88 -5.34
C SER A 4 -5.60 1.45 -5.18
N ALA A 5 -5.09 0.74 -6.18
CA ALA A 5 -3.67 0.40 -6.28
C ALA A 5 -3.08 1.08 -7.52
N CYS A 6 -1.79 1.43 -7.46
CA CYS A 6 -1.04 1.92 -8.60
C CYS A 6 0.33 1.25 -8.66
N GLU A 7 0.83 1.04 -9.88
CA GLU A 7 2.21 0.63 -10.12
C GLU A 7 3.04 1.86 -10.49
N VAL A 8 4.24 1.95 -9.93
CA VAL A 8 5.17 3.05 -10.18
C VAL A 8 6.53 2.49 -10.57
N LEU A 9 7.00 2.88 -11.76
CA LEU A 9 8.39 2.67 -12.16
C LEU A 9 9.22 3.87 -11.71
N SER A 10 10.27 3.63 -10.93
CA SER A 10 11.13 4.69 -10.41
C SER A 10 12.57 4.22 -10.21
N GLU A 11 13.52 5.11 -10.46
CA GLU A 11 14.94 4.94 -10.09
C GLU A 11 15.25 5.52 -8.70
N MET A 12 14.27 6.11 -8.02
CA MET A 12 14.46 6.67 -6.68
C MET A 12 14.65 5.57 -5.64
N SER A 13 15.40 5.88 -4.58
CA SER A 13 15.47 4.98 -3.43
C SER A 13 14.11 4.85 -2.76
N ILE A 14 13.88 3.68 -2.16
CA ILE A 14 12.61 3.38 -1.49
C ILE A 14 12.27 4.35 -0.35
N TYR A 15 13.28 4.80 0.40
CA TYR A 15 13.11 5.81 1.45
C TYR A 15 12.74 7.19 0.88
N LYS A 16 13.21 7.53 -0.33
CA LYS A 16 12.79 8.76 -1.00
C LYS A 16 11.35 8.67 -1.46
N LEU A 17 10.91 7.54 -2.00
CA LEU A 17 9.51 7.30 -2.34
C LEU A 17 8.63 7.38 -1.09
N PHE A 18 9.04 6.74 0.01
CA PHE A 18 8.34 6.79 1.29
C PHE A 18 8.22 8.23 1.83
N ALA A 19 9.28 9.03 1.77
CA ALA A 19 9.21 10.43 2.16
C ALA A 19 8.26 11.25 1.27
N ILE A 20 8.18 10.93 -0.02
CA ILE A 20 7.25 11.59 -0.96
C ILE A 20 5.79 11.24 -0.62
N THR A 21 5.47 9.97 -0.37
CA THR A 21 4.10 9.56 -0.02
C THR A 21 3.62 10.24 1.26
N GLN A 22 4.45 10.25 2.30
CA GLN A 22 4.20 10.98 3.55
C GLN A 22 4.03 12.50 3.35
N GLY A 23 4.78 13.08 2.40
CA GLY A 23 4.66 14.49 2.02
C GLY A 23 3.31 14.82 1.40
N ILE A 24 2.82 13.97 0.48
CA ILE A 24 1.53 14.12 -0.20
C ILE A 24 0.38 14.07 0.80
N GLU A 25 0.37 13.08 1.71
CA GLU A 25 -0.65 12.97 2.77
C GLU A 25 -0.72 14.22 3.64
N LYS A 26 0.45 14.74 4.04
CA LYS A 26 0.56 15.93 4.88
C LYS A 26 0.08 17.18 4.15
N GLU A 27 0.36 17.31 2.85
CA GLU A 27 -0.08 18.44 2.05
C GLU A 27 -1.60 18.45 1.91
N ILE A 28 -2.19 17.32 1.53
CA ILE A 28 -3.65 17.18 1.37
C ILE A 28 -4.35 17.41 2.72
N GLY A 29 -3.85 16.83 3.81
CA GLY A 29 -4.41 17.05 5.14
C GLY A 29 -4.28 18.51 5.65
N ARG A 30 -3.25 19.25 5.22
CA ARG A 30 -3.11 20.69 5.54
C ARG A 30 -4.14 21.55 4.81
N VAL A 31 -4.35 21.28 3.52
CA VAL A 31 -5.35 21.99 2.71
C VAL A 31 -6.73 21.88 3.36
N GLU A 32 -7.10 20.71 3.87
CA GLU A 32 -8.39 20.52 4.53
C GLU A 32 -8.53 21.30 5.84
N LYS A 33 -7.53 21.24 6.73
CA LYS A 33 -7.57 21.97 8.00
C LYS A 33 -7.79 23.48 7.78
N SER A 34 -7.17 24.02 6.74
CA SER A 34 -7.35 25.43 6.36
C SER A 34 -8.78 25.76 5.90
N LEU A 35 -9.51 24.77 5.40
CA LEU A 35 -10.88 24.92 4.88
C LEU A 35 -11.97 24.63 5.92
N ARG A 36 -11.72 23.74 6.90
CA ARG A 36 -12.80 23.17 7.73
C ARG A 36 -12.67 23.32 9.26
N ASN A 37 -11.58 23.88 9.81
CA ASN A 37 -11.44 24.19 11.26
C ASN A 37 -11.84 23.08 12.28
N GLU A 38 -11.96 21.82 11.85
CA GLU A 38 -12.36 20.68 12.67
C GLU A 38 -11.37 19.51 12.51
N TYR A 39 -11.36 18.60 13.49
CA TYR A 39 -10.64 17.34 13.41
C TYR A 39 -11.36 16.41 12.42
N SER A 40 -10.81 16.25 11.23
CA SER A 40 -11.32 15.35 10.18
C SER A 40 -10.54 14.03 10.13
N ASP A 41 -11.23 12.98 9.66
CA ASP A 41 -10.61 11.73 9.22
C ASP A 41 -9.55 11.99 8.14
N ARG A 42 -8.53 11.13 8.02
CA ARG A 42 -7.51 11.26 6.95
C ARG A 42 -8.21 11.22 5.59
N ILE A 43 -8.02 12.26 4.77
CA ILE A 43 -8.55 12.29 3.39
C ILE A 43 -7.96 11.17 2.54
N ILE A 44 -6.67 10.90 2.70
CA ILE A 44 -5.93 9.91 1.93
C ILE A 44 -4.88 9.25 2.82
N ASP A 45 -4.62 7.98 2.52
CA ASP A 45 -3.60 7.13 3.12
C ASP A 45 -2.90 6.40 1.96
N ILE A 46 -1.56 6.47 1.90
CA ILE A 46 -0.73 5.98 0.81
C ILE A 46 0.30 5.00 1.39
N ASP A 47 -0.06 3.72 1.34
CA ASP A 47 0.81 2.62 1.75
C ASP A 47 1.68 2.12 0.58
N ILE A 48 2.99 1.94 0.85
CA ILE A 48 3.87 1.18 -0.05
C ILE A 48 3.69 -0.31 0.24
N ILE A 49 2.99 -1.00 -0.65
CA ILE A 49 2.66 -2.42 -0.47
C ILE A 49 3.86 -3.33 -0.77
N MET A 50 4.52 -3.14 -1.91
CA MET A 50 5.67 -3.92 -2.37
C MET A 50 6.60 -3.04 -3.20
N ALA A 51 7.89 -3.37 -3.20
CA ALA A 51 8.90 -2.70 -4.04
C ALA A 51 9.81 -3.74 -4.69
N GLY A 52 9.43 -4.22 -5.88
CA GLY A 52 10.09 -5.35 -6.53
C GLY A 52 10.23 -6.54 -5.58
N ASN A 53 11.45 -7.08 -5.46
CA ASN A 53 11.78 -8.17 -4.54
C ASN A 53 12.39 -7.69 -3.21
N MET A 54 12.31 -6.39 -2.90
CA MET A 54 12.88 -5.84 -1.66
C MET A 54 12.19 -6.42 -0.43
N ILE A 55 13.01 -6.68 0.59
CA ILE A 55 12.56 -7.01 1.94
C ILE A 55 13.23 -6.03 2.89
N ILE A 56 12.43 -5.22 3.58
CA ILE A 56 12.87 -4.19 4.52
C ILE A 56 12.09 -4.40 5.80
N ASP A 57 12.81 -4.43 6.92
CA ASP A 57 12.25 -4.57 8.25
C ASP A 57 12.97 -3.59 9.18
N THR A 58 12.56 -2.33 9.13
CA THR A 58 13.03 -1.29 10.05
C THR A 58 11.84 -0.63 10.76
N PRO A 59 12.07 0.03 11.92
CA PRO A 59 11.01 0.77 12.61
C PRO A 59 10.31 1.83 11.74
N GLU A 60 11.02 2.37 10.75
CA GLU A 60 10.52 3.43 9.88
C GLU A 60 9.76 2.90 8.65
N LEU A 61 10.11 1.71 8.14
CA LEU A 61 9.55 1.17 6.92
C LEU A 61 9.62 -0.36 6.89
N THR A 62 8.47 -1.01 6.65
CA THR A 62 8.39 -2.47 6.45
C THR A 62 7.85 -2.77 5.06
N ILE A 63 8.62 -3.52 4.26
CA ILE A 63 8.26 -3.95 2.91
C ILE A 63 8.56 -5.45 2.75
N PRO A 64 7.65 -6.26 2.18
CA PRO A 64 6.27 -5.93 1.85
C PRO A 64 5.45 -5.52 3.07
N HIS A 65 4.40 -4.71 2.86
CA HIS A 65 3.54 -4.27 3.96
C HIS A 65 2.98 -5.51 4.71
N PRO A 66 3.24 -5.66 6.02
CA PRO A 66 3.22 -6.97 6.69
C PRO A 66 1.86 -7.68 6.66
N ARG A 67 0.75 -6.93 6.57
CA ARG A 67 -0.62 -7.46 6.60
C ARG A 67 -1.45 -7.15 5.37
N PHE A 68 -0.82 -6.77 4.24
CA PHE A 68 -1.61 -6.44 3.04
C PHE A 68 -2.37 -7.67 2.52
N HIS A 69 -1.80 -8.86 2.66
CA HIS A 69 -2.37 -10.14 2.23
C HIS A 69 -3.56 -10.60 3.11
N GLU A 70 -3.85 -9.89 4.19
CA GLU A 70 -5.01 -10.14 5.07
C GLU A 70 -6.13 -9.12 4.81
N ARG A 71 -5.99 -8.24 3.81
CA ARG A 71 -6.92 -7.14 3.55
C ARG A 71 -7.51 -7.25 2.15
N GLU A 72 -8.79 -7.61 2.07
CA GLU A 72 -9.54 -7.72 0.81
C GLU A 72 -9.43 -6.45 -0.04
N PHE A 73 -9.59 -5.28 0.58
CA PHE A 73 -9.57 -3.99 -0.09
C PHE A 73 -8.20 -3.57 -0.63
N VAL A 74 -7.13 -4.29 -0.27
CA VAL A 74 -5.80 -4.14 -0.88
C VAL A 74 -5.59 -5.21 -1.95
N LEU A 75 -5.93 -6.47 -1.64
CA LEU A 75 -5.76 -7.60 -2.55
C LEU A 75 -6.58 -7.47 -3.84
N ASN A 76 -7.80 -6.93 -3.76
CA ASN A 76 -8.65 -6.75 -4.93
C ASN A 76 -8.03 -5.84 -5.99
N PRO A 77 -7.76 -4.55 -5.70
CA PRO A 77 -7.17 -3.65 -6.69
C PRO A 77 -5.73 -4.08 -7.08
N LEU A 78 -4.95 -4.65 -6.15
CA LEU A 78 -3.61 -5.12 -6.47
C LEU A 78 -3.63 -6.31 -7.45
N SER A 79 -4.58 -7.24 -7.28
CA SER A 79 -4.74 -8.38 -8.19
C SER A 79 -5.25 -7.98 -9.58
N GLU A 80 -5.90 -6.82 -9.73
CA GLU A 80 -6.35 -6.32 -11.03
C GLU A 80 -5.17 -5.83 -11.87
N ILE A 81 -4.23 -5.11 -11.25
CA ILE A 81 -3.09 -4.52 -11.97
C ILE A 81 -1.85 -5.43 -12.00
N ALA A 82 -1.65 -6.27 -10.99
CA ALA A 82 -0.41 -7.03 -10.79
C ALA A 82 -0.67 -8.48 -10.33
N PRO A 83 -1.53 -9.27 -11.00
CA PRO A 83 -1.94 -10.60 -10.53
C PRO A 83 -0.79 -11.60 -10.40
N ASN A 84 0.24 -11.47 -11.25
CA ASN A 84 1.35 -12.42 -11.36
C ASN A 84 2.59 -11.99 -10.54
N VAL A 85 2.56 -10.83 -9.87
CA VAL A 85 3.66 -10.40 -9.00
C VAL A 85 3.74 -11.36 -7.81
N VAL A 86 4.94 -11.86 -7.53
CA VAL A 86 5.19 -12.83 -6.47
C VAL A 86 5.64 -12.13 -5.20
N HIS A 87 4.95 -12.41 -4.10
CA HIS A 87 5.32 -11.92 -2.78
C HIS A 87 6.72 -12.46 -2.38
N PRO A 88 7.70 -11.61 -2.05
CA PRO A 88 9.09 -12.04 -1.85
C PRO A 88 9.29 -12.95 -0.63
N ILE A 89 8.46 -12.81 0.41
CA ILE A 89 8.47 -13.68 1.60
C ILE A 89 7.57 -14.92 1.43
N LEU A 90 6.26 -14.72 1.18
CA LEU A 90 5.28 -15.82 1.10
C LEU A 90 5.43 -16.71 -0.14
N LYS A 91 6.17 -16.27 -1.16
CA LYS A 91 6.39 -16.99 -2.44
C LYS A 91 5.11 -17.35 -3.20
N MET A 92 4.03 -16.61 -2.94
CA MET A 92 2.75 -16.72 -3.64
C MET A 92 2.54 -15.48 -4.51
N SER A 93 1.94 -15.65 -5.68
CA SER A 93 1.46 -14.56 -6.52
C SER A 93 0.33 -13.79 -5.83
N ILE A 94 0.11 -12.52 -6.22
CA ILE A 94 -1.02 -11.74 -5.70
C ILE A 94 -2.36 -12.44 -5.94
N ARG A 95 -2.52 -13.11 -7.09
CA ARG A 95 -3.71 -13.93 -7.38
C ARG A 95 -3.88 -15.05 -6.36
N GLU A 96 -2.83 -15.83 -6.09
CA GLU A 96 -2.89 -16.93 -5.13
C GLU A 96 -3.16 -16.42 -3.71
N LEU A 97 -2.58 -15.28 -3.32
CA LEU A 97 -2.86 -14.63 -2.03
C LEU A 97 -4.33 -14.20 -1.92
N LYS A 98 -4.90 -13.65 -2.99
CA LYS A 98 -6.31 -13.30 -3.06
C LYS A 98 -7.21 -14.53 -2.92
N GLU A 99 -6.91 -15.61 -3.65
CA GLU A 99 -7.67 -16.86 -3.53
C GLU A 99 -7.58 -17.46 -2.13
N GLU A 100 -6.39 -17.43 -1.51
CA GLU A 100 -6.18 -17.90 -0.13
C GLU A 100 -6.94 -17.07 0.89
N PHE A 101 -7.00 -15.74 0.68
CA PHE A 101 -7.85 -14.87 1.49
C PHE A 101 -9.33 -15.31 1.40
N TYR A 102 -9.88 -15.47 0.20
CA TYR A 102 -11.28 -15.89 0.05
C TYR A 102 -11.56 -17.26 0.68
N ARG A 103 -10.66 -18.25 0.48
CA ARG A 103 -10.79 -19.57 1.11
C ARG A 103 -10.86 -19.54 2.64
N LYS A 104 -10.23 -18.54 3.28
CA LYS A 104 -10.20 -18.42 4.75
C LYS A 104 -11.44 -17.74 5.33
N PHE A 105 -12.09 -16.87 4.55
CA PHE A 105 -13.12 -15.97 5.07
C PHE A 105 -14.52 -16.19 4.46
N TYR A 106 -14.65 -17.02 3.42
CA TYR A 106 -15.90 -17.34 2.73
C TYR A 106 -16.01 -18.84 2.46
#